data_AF-A0A7C9EFT9-F1
#
_entry.id   AF-A0A7C9EFT9-F1
#
_cell.length_a   1.000
_cell.length_b   1.000
_cell.length_c   1.000
_cell.angle_alpha   90.00
_cell.angle_beta   90.00
_cell.angle_gamma   90.00
#
_symmetry.space_group_name_H-M   'P 1'
#
loop_
_entity.id
_entity.type
_entity.pdbx_description
1 polymer ?
#
loop_
_entity_poly.entity_id
_entity_poly.type
_entity_poly.pdbx_seq_one_letter_code
_entity_poly.pdbx_strand_id
1 'polypeptide(L)'
;HGRISKDYLRVALDTLAPNAGLPPYGAVDEMDKVTDDAFKMVGADDRKLVKEEEFRKLLLEILGAIMLQLQSNPISVSSNSVVHEPLADPASFLHASTSS
;
A
#
# COMPACT_ATOMS: atom_id res chain seq x y z
N HIS A 1 8.67 -13.74 -25.45
CA HIS A 1 8.22 -14.18 -24.12
C HIS A 1 8.74 -13.19 -23.08
N GLY A 2 7.84 -12.43 -22.46
CA GLY A 2 8.18 -11.36 -21.52
C GLY A 2 8.73 -11.92 -20.21
N ARG A 3 9.92 -11.46 -19.82
CA ARG A 3 10.49 -11.71 -18.49
C ARG A 3 10.32 -10.42 -17.69
N ILE A 4 9.96 -10.54 -16.42
CA ILE A 4 9.69 -9.42 -15.52
C ILE A 4 10.85 -9.34 -14.53
N SER A 5 11.35 -8.12 -14.25
CA SER A 5 12.35 -7.93 -13.20
C SER A 5 11.70 -8.10 -11.82
N LYS A 6 12.38 -8.80 -10.92
CA LYS A 6 12.00 -8.84 -9.49
C LYS A 6 11.92 -7.45 -8.85
N ASP A 7 12.58 -6.42 -9.42
CA ASP A 7 12.47 -5.04 -8.95
C ASP A 7 11.02 -4.51 -8.99
N TYR A 8 10.18 -5.05 -9.88
CA TYR A 8 8.77 -4.71 -9.95
C TYR A 8 7.91 -5.33 -8.83
N LEU A 9 8.44 -6.27 -8.03
CA LEU A 9 7.71 -6.88 -6.92
C LEU A 9 7.33 -5.83 -5.86
N ARG A 10 8.24 -4.91 -5.52
CA ARG A 10 7.96 -3.81 -4.59
C ARG A 10 6.87 -2.88 -5.13
N VAL A 11 6.99 -2.49 -6.40
CA VAL A 11 6.00 -1.63 -7.07
C VAL A 11 4.62 -2.29 -7.12
N ALA A 12 4.57 -3.59 -7.45
CA ALA A 12 3.33 -4.35 -7.46
C ALA A 12 2.72 -4.46 -6.06
N LEU A 13 3.55 -4.70 -5.04
CA LEU A 13 3.11 -4.77 -3.65
C LEU A 13 2.56 -3.43 -3.18
N ASP A 14 3.24 -2.30 -3.43
CA ASP A 14 2.76 -0.96 -3.07
C ASP A 14 1.43 -0.62 -3.74
N THR A 15 1.22 -1.10 -4.96
CA THR A 15 -0.05 -0.92 -5.68
C THR A 15 -1.18 -1.74 -5.06
N LEU A 16 -0.86 -2.92 -4.51
CA LEU A 16 -1.82 -3.85 -3.89
C LEU A 16 -2.06 -3.57 -2.41
N ALA A 17 -1.08 -3.00 -1.71
CA ALA A 17 -1.09 -2.79 -0.27
C ALA A 17 -2.35 -2.04 0.23
N PRO A 18 -2.76 -0.91 -0.38
CA PRO A 18 -3.98 -0.21 0.05
C PRO A 18 -5.24 -1.07 -0.07
N ASN A 19 -5.33 -1.92 -1.09
CA ASN A 19 -6.47 -2.82 -1.29
C ASN A 19 -6.53 -3.94 -0.24
N ALA A 20 -5.38 -4.28 0.34
CA ALA A 20 -5.25 -5.26 1.42
C ALA A 20 -5.31 -4.61 2.82
N GLY A 21 -5.56 -3.30 2.91
CA GLY A 21 -5.55 -2.56 4.17
C GLY A 21 -4.15 -2.37 4.77
N LEU A 22 -3.10 -2.63 3.99
CA LEU A 22 -1.71 -2.37 4.39
C LEU A 22 -1.37 -0.90 4.10
N PRO A 23 -0.64 -0.22 4.99
CA PRO A 23 -0.17 1.13 4.72
C PRO A 23 0.83 1.13 3.55
N PRO A 24 0.95 2.24 2.80
CA PRO A 24 1.99 2.39 1.79
C PRO A 24 3.40 2.24 2.38
N TYR A 25 4.36 1.71 1.61
CA TYR A 25 5.76 1.65 2.06
C TYR A 25 6.30 3.06 2.35
N GLY A 26 7.00 3.21 3.47
CA GLY A 26 7.49 4.49 3.99
C GLY A 26 6.51 5.22 4.90
N ALA A 27 5.27 4.73 5.06
CA ALA A 27 4.28 5.35 5.95
C ALA A 27 4.42 4.91 7.41
N VAL A 28 4.89 3.68 7.65
CA VAL A 28 5.03 3.08 8.98
C VAL A 28 6.30 2.24 9.04
N ASP A 29 7.31 2.70 9.76
CA ASP A 29 8.63 2.04 9.87
C ASP A 29 8.54 0.55 10.29
N GLU A 30 7.62 0.22 11.21
CA GLU A 30 7.41 -1.17 11.64
C GLU A 30 6.89 -2.05 10.50
N MET A 31 6.01 -1.52 9.66
CA MET A 31 5.47 -2.24 8.50
C MET A 31 6.51 -2.36 7.38
N ASP A 32 7.33 -1.34 7.18
CA ASP A 32 8.42 -1.36 6.21
C ASP A 32 9.43 -2.46 6.56
N LYS A 33 9.74 -2.61 7.85
CA LYS A 33 10.60 -3.69 8.34
C LYS A 33 10.00 -5.07 8.07
N VAL A 34 8.71 -5.27 8.36
CA VAL A 34 8.00 -6.54 8.07
C VAL A 34 8.07 -6.85 6.57
N THR A 35 7.87 -5.83 5.74
CA THR A 35 7.93 -5.96 4.28
C THR A 35 9.34 -6.34 3.84
N ASP A 36 10.37 -5.62 4.28
CA ASP A 36 11.76 -5.92 3.92
C ASP A 36 12.21 -7.32 4.39
N ASP A 37 11.78 -7.75 5.57
CA ASP A 37 12.07 -9.09 6.07
C ASP A 37 11.34 -10.16 5.24
N ALA A 38 10.10 -9.91 4.80
CA ALA A 38 9.40 -10.79 3.87
C ALA A 38 10.14 -10.93 2.53
N PHE A 39 10.62 -9.84 1.93
CA PHE A 39 11.41 -9.85 0.70
C PHE A 39 12.71 -10.65 0.82
N LYS A 40 13.40 -10.52 1.96
CA LYS A 40 14.61 -11.32 2.25
C LYS A 40 14.28 -12.80 2.41
N MET A 41 13.21 -13.14 3.12
CA MET A 41 12.81 -14.54 3.36
C MET A 41 12.49 -15.29 2.07
N VAL A 42 11.88 -14.63 1.08
CA VAL A 42 11.55 -15.25 -0.21
C VAL A 42 12.67 -15.14 -1.26
N GLY A 43 13.80 -14.50 -0.96
CA GLY A 43 14.89 -14.29 -1.92
C GLY A 43 14.46 -13.44 -3.13
N ALA A 44 13.77 -12.33 -2.87
CA ALA A 44 13.29 -11.43 -3.91
C ALA A 44 14.33 -10.37 -4.35
N ASP A 45 15.46 -10.23 -3.64
CA ASP A 45 16.44 -9.14 -3.84
C ASP A 45 17.40 -9.33 -5.04
N ASP A 46 17.40 -10.50 -5.67
CA ASP A 46 18.41 -10.91 -6.65
C ASP A 46 18.38 -10.13 -7.99
N ARG A 47 17.47 -9.16 -8.18
CA ARG A 47 17.21 -8.41 -9.44
C ARG A 47 17.08 -9.28 -10.70
N LYS A 48 16.74 -10.55 -10.52
CA LYS A 48 16.66 -11.53 -11.60
C LYS A 48 15.43 -11.27 -12.48
N LEU A 49 15.57 -11.60 -13.76
CA LEU A 49 14.46 -11.64 -14.71
C LEU A 49 13.75 -13.00 -14.62
N VAL A 50 12.53 -12.99 -14.10
CA VAL A 50 11.70 -14.18 -13.88
C VAL A 50 10.57 -14.25 -14.92
N LYS A 51 9.95 -15.42 -15.06
CA LYS A 51 8.72 -15.55 -15.87
C LYS A 51 7.53 -14.97 -15.12
N GLU A 52 6.45 -14.63 -15.83
CA GLU A 52 5.23 -14.07 -15.22
C GLU A 52 4.63 -14.98 -14.14
N GLU A 53 4.59 -16.30 -14.36
CA GLU A 53 4.11 -17.27 -13.37
C GLU A 53 4.96 -17.26 -12.09
N GLU A 54 6.28 -17.22 -12.25
CA GLU A 54 7.23 -17.15 -11.13
C GLU A 54 7.12 -15.80 -10.40
N PHE A 55 6.94 -14.71 -11.14
CA PHE A 55 6.68 -13.38 -10.57
C PHE A 55 5.43 -13.38 -9.70
N ARG A 56 4.31 -13.92 -10.22
CA ARG A 56 3.06 -14.04 -9.45
C ARG A 56 3.23 -14.91 -8.21
N LYS A 57 3.96 -16.03 -8.33
CA LYS A 57 4.25 -16.91 -7.20
C LYS A 57 5.05 -16.19 -6.11
N LEU A 58 6.11 -15.47 -6.48
CA LEU A 58 6.91 -14.67 -5.55
C LEU A 58 6.08 -13.58 -4.86
N LEU A 59 5.22 -12.88 -5.61
CA LEU A 59 4.34 -11.86 -5.04
C LEU A 59 3.38 -12.44 -4.00
N LEU A 60 2.80 -13.61 -4.27
CA LEU A 60 1.94 -14.33 -3.33
C LEU A 60 2.70 -14.83 -2.11
N GLU A 61 3.93 -15.33 -2.29
CA GLU A 61 4.78 -15.77 -1.18
C GLU A 61 5.16 -14.60 -0.25
N ILE A 62 5.46 -13.42 -0.80
CA ILE A 62 5.72 -12.19 -0.02
C ILE A 62 4.49 -11.80 0.78
N LEU A 63 3.31 -11.74 0.14
CA LEU A 63 2.05 -11.42 0.82
C LEU A 63 1.72 -12.44 1.93
N GLY A 64 1.96 -13.73 1.67
CA GLY A 64 1.82 -14.79 2.67
C GLY A 64 2.78 -14.62 3.85
N ALA A 65 4.04 -14.26 3.59
CA ALA A 65 5.01 -13.99 4.64
C ALA A 65 4.61 -12.79 5.52
N ILE A 66 4.16 -11.69 4.90
CA ILE A 66 3.64 -10.51 5.62
C ILE A 66 2.43 -10.90 6.48
N MET A 67 1.48 -11.65 5.92
CA MET A 67 0.31 -12.13 6.66
C MET A 67 0.70 -12.93 7.91
N LEU A 68 1.65 -13.87 7.78
CA LEU A 68 2.10 -14.69 8.90
C LEU A 68 2.78 -13.86 9.99
N GLN A 69 3.59 -12.86 9.61
CA GLN A 69 4.21 -11.95 10.58
C GLN A 69 3.17 -11.11 11.33
N LEU A 70 2.19 -10.56 10.61
CA LEU A 70 1.12 -9.75 11.21
C LEU A 70 0.15 -10.57 12.08
N GLN A 71 -0.04 -11.87 11.78
CA GLN A 71 -0.80 -12.77 12.66
C GLN A 71 -0.11 -12.97 14.00
N SER A 72 1.23 -13.02 14.02
CA SER A 72 1.99 -13.16 15.27
C SER A 72 2.16 -11.83 16.01
N ASN A 73 2.31 -10.73 15.28
CA ASN A 73 2.53 -9.39 15.84
C ASN A 73 1.74 -8.34 15.03
N PRO A 74 0.49 -8.06 15.42
CA PRO A 74 -0.37 -7.12 14.68
C PRO A 74 0.14 -5.68 14.80
N ILE A 75 0.18 -4.96 13.68
CA ILE A 75 0.53 -3.54 13.62
C ILE A 75 -0.76 -2.72 13.52
N SER A 76 -0.94 -1.76 14.43
CA SER A 76 -2.09 -0.85 14.43
C SER A 76 -1.73 0.45 13.73
N VAL A 77 -2.49 0.82 12.70
CA VAL A 77 -2.31 2.06 11.94
C VAL A 77 -3.57 2.91 12.07
N SER A 78 -3.42 4.18 12.43
CA SER A 78 -4.52 5.14 12.48
C SER A 78 -4.34 6.15 11.34
N SER A 79 -5.37 6.30 10.50
CA SER A 79 -5.40 7.31 9.44
C SER A 79 -6.39 8.40 9.81
N ASN A 80 -5.89 9.62 10.01
CA ASN A 80 -6.75 10.80 10.12
C ASN A 80 -7.15 11.25 8.72
N SER A 81 -8.43 11.11 8.37
CA SER A 81 -8.98 11.78 7.18
C SER A 81 -9.40 13.19 7.58
N VAL A 82 -8.71 14.21 7.06
CA VAL A 82 -9.13 15.60 7.22
C VAL A 82 -10.37 15.79 6.35
N VAL A 83 -11.53 15.83 6.98
CA VAL A 83 -12.79 16.13 6.32
C VAL A 83 -12.81 17.64 6.10
N HIS A 84 -12.56 18.09 4.88
CA HIS A 84 -12.93 19.45 4.52
C HIS A 84 -14.45 19.51 4.45
N GLU A 85 -15.05 20.43 5.20
CA GLU A 85 -16.44 20.80 4.95
C GLU A 85 -16.59 21.13 3.46
N PRO A 86 -17.59 20.57 2.76
CA PRO A 86 -17.88 20.98 1.40
C PRO A 86 -17.97 22.50 1.36
N LEU A 87 -17.21 23.13 0.46
CA LEU A 87 -17.23 24.58 0.25
C LEU A 87 -18.70 25.01 0.23
N ALA A 88 -19.09 25.80 1.23
CA ALA A 88 -20.48 26.15 1.50
C ALA A 88 -21.24 26.41 0.20
N ASP A 89 -22.40 25.78 0.06
CA ASP A 89 -23.27 25.92 -1.10
C ASP A 89 -23.30 27.39 -1.57
N PRO A 90 -23.19 27.66 -2.88
CA PRO A 90 -23.28 29.03 -3.41
C PRO A 90 -24.63 29.70 -3.06
N ALA A 91 -25.62 28.94 -2.57
CA ALA A 91 -26.86 29.45 -2.02
C ALA A 91 -26.68 30.31 -0.75
N SER A 92 -25.62 30.10 0.04
CA SER A 92 -25.31 30.92 1.23
C SER A 92 -24.87 32.34 0.87
N PHE A 93 -24.25 32.54 -0.31
CA PHE A 93 -23.82 33.86 -0.79
C PHE A 93 -25.00 34.73 -1.26
N LEU A 94 -26.07 34.12 -1.76
CA LEU A 94 -27.22 34.85 -2.29
C LEU A 94 -28.12 35.42 -1.17
N HIS A 95 -28.17 34.78 0.00
CA HIS A 95 -28.96 35.28 1.13
C HIS A 95 -28.34 36.50 1.83
N ALA A 96 -27.02 36.71 1.73
CA ALA A 96 -26.36 37.88 2.32
C ALA A 96 -26.60 39.17 1.51
N SER A 97 -27.07 39.06 0.26
CA SER A 97 -27.17 40.20 -0.67
C SER A 97 -28.54 40.89 -0.70
N THR A 98 -29.54 40.38 0.04
CA THR A 98 -30.92 40.90 0.00
C THR A 98 -31.40 41.59 1.28
N SER A 99 -30.48 42.04 2.13
CA SER A 99 -30.82 42.99 3.21
C SER A 99 -30.23 44.37 2.87
N SER A 100 -31.04 45.22 2.23
CA SER A 100 -30.82 46.67 2.08
C SER A 100 -32.14 47.38 2.30
#